data_AF-P02738-F1
#
_entry.id   AF-P02738-F1
#
_cell.length_a   1.000
_cell.length_b   1.000
_cell.length_c   1.000
_cell.angle_alpha   90.00
_cell.angle_beta   90.00
_cell.angle_gamma   90.00
#
_symmetry.space_group_name_H-M   'P 1'
#
loop_
_entity.id
_entity.type
_entity.pdbx_description
1 polymer ?
#
loop_
_entity_poly.entity_id
_entity_poly.type
_entity_poly.pdbx_seq_one_letter_code
_entity_poly.pdbx_strand_id
1 'polypeptide(L)' 'RSWFSFLGEAYDGARDMWRAYSDMKEANYKNSDKYFHARGNYDAAQRGPGGVWAAEVISDARENIQKLLGHGAEDT' A
#
# COMPACT_ATOMS: atom_id res chain seq x y z
N ARG A 1 -2.14 8.08 22.49
CA ARG A 1 -2.69 8.19 21.12
C ARG A 1 -4.16 7.77 21.18
N SER A 2 -5.11 8.55 20.63
CA SER A 2 -6.56 8.23 20.71
C SER A 2 -6.93 7.14 19.70
N TRP A 3 -7.88 6.27 20.05
CA TRP A 3 -8.42 5.23 19.15
C TRP A 3 -9.03 5.84 17.87
N PHE A 4 -9.74 6.96 17.98
CA PHE A 4 -10.28 7.67 16.80
C PHE A 4 -9.16 8.24 15.91
N SER A 5 -8.05 8.70 16.50
CA SER A 5 -6.89 9.14 15.74
C SER A 5 -6.28 7.98 14.97
N PHE A 6 -6.10 6.82 15.62
CA PHE A 6 -5.58 5.62 14.97
C PHE A 6 -6.45 5.18 13.78
N LEU A 7 -7.78 5.17 13.93
CA LEU A 7 -8.68 4.82 12.84
C LEU A 7 -8.64 5.84 11.69
N GLY A 8 -8.55 7.13 11.99
CA GLY A 8 -8.37 8.17 10.97
C GLY A 8 -7.07 8.01 10.20
N GLU A 9 -5.96 7.77 10.91
CA GLU A 9 -4.65 7.48 10.32
C GLU A 9 -4.70 6.23 9.42
N ALA A 10 -5.38 5.16 9.86
CA ALA A 10 -5.53 3.92 9.09
C ALA A 10 -6.38 4.10 7.84
N TYR A 11 -7.50 4.83 7.94
CA TYR A 11 -8.36 5.13 6.80
C TYR A 11 -7.63 5.97 5.74
N ASP A 12 -6.93 7.03 6.16
CA ASP A 12 -6.15 7.85 5.23
C ASP A 12 -4.96 7.06 4.65
N GLY A 13 -4.31 6.21 5.44
CA GLY A 13 -3.25 5.32 4.94
C GLY A 13 -3.77 4.34 3.88
N ALA A 14 -4.95 3.74 4.08
CA ALA A 14 -5.58 2.88 3.08
C ALA A 14 -5.92 3.64 1.79
N ARG A 15 -6.37 4.91 1.90
CA ARG A 15 -6.61 5.77 0.74
C ARG A 15 -5.33 6.11 -0.03
N ASP A 16 -4.22 6.34 0.67
CA ASP A 16 -2.92 6.58 0.04
C ASP A 16 -2.41 5.34 -0.72
N MET A 17 -2.58 4.14 -0.14
CA MET A 17 -2.28 2.87 -0.82
C MET A 17 -3.13 2.69 -2.09
N TRP A 18 -4.43 2.98 -2.02
CA TRP A 18 -5.32 2.92 -3.18
C TRP A 18 -4.94 3.93 -4.27
N ARG A 19 -4.57 5.15 -3.88
CA ARG A 19 -4.08 6.18 -4.81
C ARG A 19 -2.80 5.71 -5.50
N ALA A 20 -1.86 5.12 -4.77
CA ALA A 20 -0.65 4.58 -5.36
C ALA A 20 -0.92 3.47 -6.39
N TYR A 21 -1.85 2.57 -6.10
CA TYR A 21 -2.30 1.58 -7.07
C TYR A 21 -2.96 2.22 -8.30
N SER A 22 -3.85 3.20 -8.09
CA SER A 22 -4.55 3.90 -9.18
C SER A 22 -3.59 4.63 -10.11
N ASP A 23 -2.66 5.39 -9.55
CA ASP A 23 -1.64 6.10 -10.33
C ASP A 23 -0.72 5.14 -11.09
N MET A 24 -0.37 4.00 -10.50
CA MET A 24 0.41 2.95 -11.20
C MET A 24 -0.34 2.44 -12.43
N LYS A 25 -1.64 2.18 -12.29
CA LYS A 25 -2.52 1.72 -13.37
C LYS A 25 -2.67 2.78 -14.46
N GLU A 26 -2.84 4.04 -14.08
CA GLU A 26 -3.00 5.15 -15.01
C GLU A 26 -1.70 5.48 -15.75
N ALA A 27 -0.57 5.52 -15.04
CA ALA A 27 0.74 5.80 -15.62
C ALA A 27 1.15 4.76 -16.66
N ASN A 28 0.75 3.48 -16.47
CA ASN A 28 1.03 2.37 -17.38
C ASN A 28 2.51 2.32 -17.83
N TYR A 29 3.41 2.62 -16.89
CA TYR A 29 4.83 2.78 -17.15
C TYR A 29 5.59 1.50 -16.80
N LYS A 30 6.42 1.00 -17.73
CA LYS A 30 7.19 -0.23 -17.51
C LYS A 30 8.12 -0.10 -16.31
N ASN A 31 8.21 -1.15 -15.49
CA ASN A 31 9.09 -1.25 -14.32
C ASN A 31 8.86 -0.15 -13.26
N SER A 32 7.63 0.35 -13.14
CA SER A 32 7.27 1.40 -12.16
C SER A 32 6.59 0.87 -10.89
N ASP A 33 6.28 -0.43 -10.83
CA ASP A 33 5.58 -1.10 -9.73
C ASP A 33 6.25 -0.85 -8.38
N LYS A 34 7.57 -1.03 -8.29
CA LYS A 34 8.36 -0.81 -7.06
C LYS A 34 8.30 0.63 -6.57
N TYR A 35 8.30 1.59 -7.50
CA TYR A 35 8.18 3.01 -7.17
C TYR A 35 6.81 3.30 -6.54
N PHE A 36 5.73 2.88 -7.19
CA PHE A 36 4.38 3.13 -6.69
C PHE A 36 4.12 2.42 -5.36
N HIS A 37 4.66 1.21 -5.19
CA HIS A 37 4.58 0.51 -3.91
C HIS A 37 5.28 1.27 -2.78
N ALA A 38 6.53 1.70 -3.00
CA ALA A 38 7.28 2.47 -2.03
C ALA A 38 6.59 3.80 -1.71
N ARG A 39 6.08 4.51 -2.72
CA ARG A 39 5.35 5.77 -2.56
C ARG A 39 4.08 5.59 -1.74
N GLY A 40 3.29 4.54 -2.03
CA GLY A 40 2.07 4.23 -1.27
C GLY A 40 2.36 3.96 0.20
N ASN A 41 3.36 3.14 0.50
CA ASN A 41 3.79 2.87 1.88
C ASN A 41 4.31 4.13 2.58
N TYR A 42 5.11 4.94 1.86
CA TYR A 42 5.64 6.20 2.40
C TYR A 42 4.53 7.19 2.74
N ASP A 43 3.57 7.39 1.84
CA ASP A 43 2.42 8.27 2.05
C ASP A 43 1.56 7.80 3.23
N ALA A 44 1.26 6.50 3.30
CA ALA A 44 0.51 5.90 4.39
C ALA A 44 1.25 6.01 5.74
N ALA A 45 2.56 5.74 5.77
CA ALA A 45 3.38 5.84 6.99
C ALA A 45 3.44 7.27 7.54
N GLN A 46 3.39 8.29 6.67
CA GLN A 46 3.34 9.69 7.08
C GLN A 46 2.05 10.07 7.83
N ARG A 47 0.98 9.27 7.75
CA ARG A 47 -0.24 9.50 8.54
C ARG A 47 -0.03 9.21 10.02
N GLY A 48 0.82 8.24 10.35
CA GLY A 48 1.06 7.74 11.71
C GLY A 48 0.93 6.22 11.81
N PRO A 49 1.00 5.64 13.02
CA PRO A 49 0.86 4.21 13.29
C PRO A 49 -0.38 3.56 12.69
N GLY A 50 -1.52 4.25 12.63
CA GLY A 50 -2.68 3.69 11.92
C GLY A 50 -2.41 3.52 10.42
N GLY A 51 -1.73 4.48 9.81
CA GLY A 51 -1.33 4.42 8.41
C GLY A 51 -0.22 3.41 8.14
N VAL A 52 0.75 3.26 9.05
CA VAL A 52 1.75 2.18 9.02
C VAL A 52 1.07 0.82 9.07
N TRP A 53 0.13 0.63 9.99
CA TRP A 53 -0.65 -0.61 10.10
C TRP A 53 -1.46 -0.89 8.83
N ALA A 54 -2.11 0.13 8.26
CA ALA A 54 -2.85 -0.02 7.01
C ALA A 54 -1.93 -0.41 5.83
N ALA A 55 -0.75 0.22 5.74
CA ALA A 55 0.26 -0.11 4.74
C ALA A 55 0.72 -1.57 4.84
N GLU A 56 1.02 -2.06 6.04
CA GLU A 56 1.42 -3.45 6.30
C GLU A 56 0.33 -4.43 5.84
N VAL A 57 -0.90 -4.28 6.36
CA VAL A 57 -2.02 -5.17 6.05
C VAL A 57 -2.33 -5.21 4.55
N ILE A 58 -2.32 -4.07 3.87
CA ILE A 58 -2.63 -3.99 2.43
C ILE A 58 -1.49 -4.58 1.60
N SER A 59 -0.24 -4.39 2.02
CA SER A 59 0.93 -4.94 1.33
C SER A 59 0.92 -6.47 1.39
N ASP A 60 0.71 -7.04 2.58
CA ASP A 60 0.61 -8.48 2.78
C ASP A 60 -0.58 -9.08 2.01
N ALA A 61 -1.72 -8.38 2.00
CA ALA A 61 -2.88 -8.81 1.23
C ALA A 61 -2.58 -8.86 -0.28
N ARG A 62 -1.89 -7.84 -0.82
CA ARG A 62 -1.47 -7.81 -2.22
C ARG A 62 -0.51 -8.97 -2.51
N GLU A 63 0.48 -9.17 -1.65
CA GLU A 63 1.47 -10.24 -1.78
C GLU A 63 0.80 -11.63 -1.86
N ASN A 64 -0.16 -11.89 -0.96
CA ASN A 64 -0.93 -13.14 -0.96
C ASN A 64 -1.75 -13.34 -2.24
N ILE A 65 -2.37 -12.28 -2.75
CA ILE A 65 -3.11 -12.33 -4.03
C ILE A 65 -2.14 -12.59 -5.19
N GLN A 66 -0.97 -11.96 -5.22
CA GLN A 66 0.05 -12.18 -6.25
C GLN A 66 0.52 -13.62 -6.26
N LYS A 67 0.82 -14.21 -5.09
CA LYS A 67 1.17 -15.63 -4.96
C LYS A 67 0.06 -16.55 -5.48
N LEU A 68 -1.20 -16.25 -5.14
CA LEU A 68 -2.35 -17.03 -5.58
C LEU A 68 -2.53 -16.99 -7.12
N LEU A 69 -2.21 -15.86 -7.74
CA LEU A 69 -2.31 -15.65 -9.20
C LEU A 69 -1.07 -16.11 -9.98
N GLY A 70 -0.12 -16.77 -9.32
CA GLY A 70 1.06 -17.35 -9.96
C GLY A 70 2.21 -16.37 -10.19
N HIS A 71 2.27 -15.27 -9.44
CA HIS A 71 3.46 -14.41 -9.43
C HIS A 71 4.64 -15.16 -8.81
N GLY A 72 5.82 -15.02 -9.41
CA GLY A 72 7.02 -15.69 -8.94
C GLY A 72 7.40 -15.25 -7.53
N ALA A 73 7.89 -16.19 -6.71
CA ALA A 73 8.36 -15.89 -5.36
C ALA A 73 9.53 -14.89 -5.34
N GLU A 74 10.25 -14.72 -6.46
CA GLU A 74 11.33 -13.74 -6.62
C GLU A 74 10.83 -12.31 -6.88
N ASP A 75 9.59 -12.17 -7.38
CA ASP A 75 8.95 -10.89 -7.69
C ASP A 75 8.04 -10.38 -6.56
N THR A 76 7.93 -11.19 -5.51
CA THR A 76 7.12 -10.98 -4.31
C THR A 76 7.92 -10.21 -3.27
#